data_AF-A0A376TW30-F1
#
_entry.id   AF-A0A376TW30-F1
#
_cell.length_a   1.000
_cell.length_b   1.000
_cell.length_c   1.000
_cell.angle_alpha   90.00
_cell.angle_beta   90.00
_cell.angle_gamma   90.00
#
_symmetry.space_group_name_H-M   'P 1'
#
loop_
_entity.id
_entity.type
_entity.pdbx_description
1 polymer ?
#
loop_
_entity_poly.entity_id
_entity_poly.type
_entity_poly.pdbx_seq_one_letter_code
_entity_poly.pdbx_strand_id
1 'polypeptide(L)'
;MPNIVLSRIDERLIHGQVGVQWVGFAGANLVLVANDEVAEDPVQQNLMEMVLAEGIAVRFWTLQKVIDNIHRAADRQKILLVVKHPPIS
;
A
#
# COMPACT_ATOMS: atom_id res chain seq x y z
N MET A 1 -9.61 14.95 -1.29
CA MET A 1 -9.24 14.11 -2.47
C MET A 1 -8.01 13.31 -2.06
N PRO A 2 -7.93 12.00 -2.34
CA PRO A 2 -6.80 11.21 -1.88
C PRO A 2 -5.50 11.70 -2.52
N ASN A 3 -4.50 11.98 -1.69
CA ASN A 3 -3.17 12.38 -2.16
C ASN A 3 -2.33 11.13 -2.42
N ILE A 4 -2.53 10.54 -3.60
CA ILE A 4 -1.75 9.39 -4.08
C ILE A 4 -0.45 9.94 -4.70
N VAL A 5 0.67 9.73 -4.01
CA VAL A 5 1.98 10.23 -4.42
C VAL A 5 2.73 9.27 -5.35
N LEU A 6 2.37 7.98 -5.30
CA LEU A 6 2.89 6.96 -6.21
C LEU A 6 1.92 5.77 -6.28
N SER A 7 1.74 5.22 -7.47
CA SER A 7 1.06 3.94 -7.70
C SER A 7 2.06 2.95 -8.29
N ARG A 8 2.14 1.74 -7.72
CA ARG A 8 3.11 0.71 -8.09
C ARG A 8 2.43 -0.63 -8.33
N ILE A 9 2.76 -1.24 -9.46
CA ILE A 9 2.41 -2.63 -9.78
C ILE A 9 3.66 -3.48 -9.51
N ASP A 10 3.54 -4.45 -8.61
CA ASP A 10 4.62 -5.39 -8.27
C ASP A 10 4.05 -6.72 -7.78
N GLU A 11 4.42 -7.81 -8.44
CA GLU A 11 3.99 -9.19 -8.15
C GLU A 11 4.20 -9.62 -6.69
N ARG A 12 5.22 -9.04 -6.04
CA ARG A 12 5.63 -9.35 -4.68
C ARG A 12 5.16 -8.32 -3.66
N LEU A 13 4.42 -7.31 -4.11
CA LEU A 13 3.88 -6.23 -3.27
C LEU A 13 5.01 -5.51 -2.51
N ILE A 14 4.98 -5.51 -1.17
CA ILE A 14 6.06 -4.94 -0.36
C ILE A 14 7.07 -6.05 -0.08
N HIS A 15 8.31 -5.88 -0.54
CA HIS A 15 9.38 -6.86 -0.31
C HIS A 15 10.75 -6.18 -0.22
N GLY A 16 11.63 -6.71 0.62
CA GLY A 16 13.02 -6.28 0.75
C GLY A 16 13.22 -4.78 0.98
N GLN A 17 14.44 -4.28 0.76
CA GLN A 17 14.73 -2.84 0.96
C GLN A 17 14.05 -1.93 -0.07
N VAL A 18 13.49 -2.46 -1.15
CA VAL A 18 12.88 -1.66 -2.23
C VAL A 18 11.57 -0.99 -1.78
N GLY A 19 10.81 -1.61 -0.87
CA GLY A 19 9.62 -1.00 -0.29
C GLY A 19 9.93 0.32 0.43
N VAL A 20 11.02 0.36 1.21
CA VAL A 20 11.50 1.56 1.91
C VAL A 20 11.94 2.64 0.91
N GLN A 21 12.62 2.25 -0.16
CA GLN A 21 13.07 3.18 -1.20
C GLN A 21 11.91 3.87 -1.91
N TRP A 22 10.82 3.16 -2.21
CA TRP A 22 9.64 3.77 -2.85
C TRP A 22 8.98 4.80 -1.93
N VAL A 23 8.86 4.48 -0.63
CA VAL A 23 8.31 5.40 0.36
C VAL A 23 9.15 6.66 0.47
N GLY A 24 10.47 6.53 0.58
CA GLY A 24 11.39 7.67 0.64
C GLY A 24 11.37 8.52 -0.63
N PHE A 25 11.39 7.88 -1.80
CA PHE A 25 11.35 8.57 -3.09
C PHE A 25 10.04 9.37 -3.28
N ALA A 26 8.90 8.77 -2.94
CA ALA A 26 7.59 9.42 -3.10
C ALA A 26 7.23 10.37 -1.95
N GLY A 27 7.99 10.35 -0.84
CA GLY A 27 7.64 11.06 0.39
C GLY A 27 6.33 10.57 0.99
N ALA A 28 6.01 9.28 0.84
CA ALA A 28 4.80 8.68 1.36
C ALA A 28 4.86 8.54 2.90
N ASN A 29 3.71 8.64 3.55
CA ASN A 29 3.58 8.33 4.99
C ASN A 29 2.54 7.24 5.27
N LEU A 30 1.89 6.75 4.21
CA LEU A 30 0.98 5.62 4.23
C LEU A 30 1.22 4.75 3.00
N VAL A 31 1.47 3.46 3.21
CA VAL A 31 1.43 2.44 2.15
C VAL A 31 0.08 1.74 2.19
N LEU A 32 -0.64 1.76 1.09
CA LEU A 32 -1.90 1.07 0.90
C LEU A 32 -1.69 -0.09 -0.07
N VAL A 33 -1.69 -1.32 0.45
CA VAL A 33 -1.63 -2.54 -0.34
C VAL A 33 -3.06 -2.92 -0.70
N ALA A 34 -3.39 -2.83 -1.99
CA ALA A 34 -4.71 -3.21 -2.51
C ALA A 34 -4.63 -4.63 -3.10
N ASN A 35 -4.97 -5.62 -2.29
CA ASN A 35 -4.92 -7.02 -2.67
C ASN A 35 -5.83 -7.85 -1.75
N ASP A 36 -6.78 -8.57 -2.34
CA ASP A 36 -7.81 -9.32 -1.59
C ASP A 36 -7.20 -10.47 -0.78
N GLU A 37 -6.22 -11.18 -1.33
CA GLU A 37 -5.55 -12.31 -0.66
C GLU A 37 -4.79 -11.83 0.58
N VAL A 38 -3.97 -10.79 0.44
CA VAL A 38 -3.14 -10.24 1.53
C VAL A 38 -4.00 -9.56 2.59
N ALA A 39 -5.12 -8.93 2.22
CA ALA A 39 -6.04 -8.34 3.18
C ALA A 39 -6.59 -9.35 4.20
N GLU A 40 -6.60 -10.65 3.84
CA GLU A 40 -7.09 -11.75 4.68
C GLU A 40 -5.96 -12.67 5.20
N ASP A 41 -4.69 -12.34 4.94
CA ASP A 41 -3.52 -13.15 5.36
C ASP A 41 -2.62 -12.39 6.37
N PRO A 42 -2.85 -12.55 7.68
CA PRO A 42 -2.05 -11.89 8.72
C PRO A 42 -0.55 -12.22 8.67
N VAL A 43 -0.18 -13.40 8.17
CA VAL A 43 1.24 -13.78 8.08
C VAL A 43 1.92 -12.94 7.01
N GLN A 44 1.32 -12.81 5.83
CA GLN A 44 1.84 -11.93 4.78
C GLN A 44 1.84 -10.46 5.20
N GLN A 45 0.80 -9.99 5.90
CA GLN A 45 0.75 -8.63 6.43
C GLN A 45 1.92 -8.34 7.37
N ASN A 46 2.15 -9.21 8.35
CA ASN A 46 3.26 -9.07 9.29
C ASN A 46 4.63 -9.04 8.58
N LEU A 47 4.84 -9.92 7.60
CA LEU A 47 6.09 -9.94 6.81
C LEU A 47 6.31 -8.63 6.05
N MET A 48 5.25 -8.03 5.49
CA MET A 48 5.33 -6.75 4.79
C MET A 48 5.51 -5.56 5.73
N GLU A 49 4.90 -5.59 6.91
CA GLU A 49 5.08 -4.56 7.94
C GLU A 49 6.52 -4.51 8.43
N MET A 50 7.15 -5.68 8.63
CA MET A 50 8.57 -5.78 9.04
C MET A 50 9.56 -5.18 8.03
N VAL A 51 9.13 -4.98 6.78
CA VAL A 51 9.96 -4.37 5.73
C VAL A 51 10.00 -2.85 5.85
N LEU A 52 8.92 -2.23 6.31
CA LEU A 52 8.78 -0.77 6.27
C LEU A 52 9.42 -0.12 7.51
N ALA A 53 9.95 1.10 7.31
CA ALA A 53 10.60 1.85 8.37
C ALA A 53 9.58 2.35 9.43
N GLU A 54 10.06 2.57 10.66
CA GLU A 54 9.27 3.17 11.72
C GLU A 54 8.65 4.51 11.28
N GLY A 55 7.39 4.73 11.65
CA GLY A 55 6.65 5.96 11.32
C GLY A 55 5.89 5.93 9.99
N ILE A 56 6.00 4.86 9.20
CA ILE A 56 5.19 4.65 8.00
C ILE A 56 3.97 3.79 8.34
N ALA A 57 2.77 4.33 8.13
CA ALA A 57 1.56 3.55 8.30
C ALA A 57 1.38 2.56 7.14
N VAL A 58 0.81 1.40 7.42
CA VAL A 58 0.51 0.38 6.41
C VAL A 58 -0.96 -0.02 6.53
N ARG A 59 -1.61 -0.25 5.39
CA ARG A 59 -2.98 -0.76 5.33
C ARG A 59 -3.08 -1.82 4.23
N PHE A 60 -3.69 -2.95 4.57
CA PHE A 60 -3.99 -4.03 3.64
C PHE A 60 -5.49 -4.07 3.43
N TRP A 61 -5.94 -3.66 2.24
CA TRP A 61 -7.36 -3.57 1.91
C TRP A 61 -7.67 -4.42 0.68
N THR A 62 -8.86 -5.01 0.68
CA THR A 62 -9.45 -5.55 -0.54
C THR A 62 -9.63 -4.44 -1.58
N LEU A 63 -9.64 -4.79 -2.86
CA LEU A 63 -9.86 -3.86 -3.96
C LEU A 63 -11.16 -3.08 -3.78
N GLN A 64 -12.24 -3.77 -3.40
CA GLN A 64 -13.54 -3.15 -3.15
C GLN A 64 -13.47 -2.12 -2.02
N LYS A 65 -12.80 -2.44 -0.91
CA LYS A 65 -12.64 -1.51 0.21
C LYS A 65 -11.85 -0.27 -0.19
N VAL A 66 -10.83 -0.41 -1.06
CA VAL A 66 -10.11 0.73 -1.64
C VAL A 66 -11.06 1.62 -2.45
N ILE A 67 -11.81 1.06 -3.39
CA ILE A 67 -12.78 1.79 -4.24
C ILE A 67 -13.76 2.58 -3.36
N ASP A 68 -14.31 1.93 -2.33
CA ASP A 68 -15.35 2.51 -1.49
C ASP A 68 -14.85 3.55 -0.49
N ASN A 69 -13.56 3.55 -0.14
CA ASN A 69 -13.07 4.34 1.00
C ASN A 69 -11.89 5.25 0.69
N ILE A 70 -11.14 5.05 -0.40
CA ILE A 70 -9.92 5.84 -0.66
C ILE A 70 -10.22 7.34 -0.77
N HIS A 71 -11.40 7.71 -1.26
CA HIS A 71 -11.83 9.11 -1.37
C HIS A 71 -11.98 9.82 -0.01
N ARG A 72 -12.04 9.07 1.10
CA ARG A 72 -12.14 9.57 2.47
C ARG A 72 -10.79 9.78 3.15
N ALA A 73 -9.68 9.57 2.44
CA ALA A 73 -8.34 9.80 2.99
C ALA A 73 -8.19 11.23 3.51
N ALA A 74 -7.58 11.37 4.68
CA ALA A 74 -7.30 12.68 5.28
C ALA A 74 -6.19 13.40 4.51
N ASP A 75 -6.24 14.73 4.42
CA ASP A 75 -5.31 15.53 3.60
C ASP A 75 -3.84 15.34 3.95
N ARG A 76 -3.53 14.97 5.20
CA ARG A 76 -2.17 14.66 5.66
C ARG A 76 -1.60 13.35 5.11
N GLN A 77 -2.45 12.45 4.59
CA GLN A 77 -2.03 11.13 4.13
C GLN A 77 -1.43 11.24 2.72
N LYS A 78 -0.15 10.91 2.58
CA LYS A 78 0.58 10.79 1.32
C LYS A 78 0.69 9.31 0.99
N ILE A 79 -0.12 8.85 0.05
CA ILE A 79 -0.40 7.43 -0.16
C ILE A 79 0.48 6.86 -1.26
N LEU A 80 1.26 5.83 -0.93
CA LEU A 80 1.83 4.89 -1.88
C LEU A 80 0.83 3.75 -2.08
N LEU A 81 0.20 3.65 -3.25
CA LEU A 81 -0.70 2.56 -3.61
C LEU A 81 0.10 1.43 -4.25
N VAL A 82 0.03 0.22 -3.68
CA VAL A 82 0.72 -0.97 -4.22
C VAL A 82 -0.32 -2.01 -4.60
N VAL A 83 -0.24 -2.51 -5.83
CA VAL A 83 -1.12 -3.55 -6.37
C VAL A 83 -0.30 -4.67 -6.98
N LYS A 84 -0.80 -5.91 -6.90
CA LYS A 84 -0.09 -7.09 -7.42
C LYS A 84 -0.11 -7.10 -8.94
N HIS A 85 -1.31 -7.01 -9.51
CA HIS A 85 -1.60 -6.91 -10.94
C HIS A 85 -2.81 -5.98 -11.15
N PRO A 86 -2.99 -5.38 -12.32
CA PRO A 86 -4.25 -4.76 -12.67
C PRO A 86 -5.34 -5.85 -12.76
N PRO A 87 -6.57 -5.59 -12.29
CA PRO A 87 -7.68 -6.49 -12.55
C PRO A 87 -7.85 -6.63 -14.06
N ILE A 88 -7.81 -7.86 -14.55
CA ILE A 88 -8.01 -8.16 -15.97
C ILE A 88 -9.47 -7.84 -16.28
N SER A 89 -9.69 -6.96 -17.25
CA SER A 89 -11.02 -6.57 -17.76
C SER A 89 -11.73 -7.73 -18.45
#